data_AF-A0A661QG69-F1
#
_entry.id   AF-A0A661QG69-F1
#
_cell.length_a   1.000
_cell.length_b   1.000
_cell.length_c   1.000
_cell.angle_alpha   90.00
_cell.angle_beta   90.00
_cell.angle_gamma   90.00
#
_symmetry.space_group_name_H-M   'P 1'
#
loop_
_entity.id
_entity.type
_entity.pdbx_description
1 polymer ?
#
loop_
_entity_poly.entity_id
_entity_poly.type
_entity_poly.pdbx_seq_one_letter_code
_entity_poly.pdbx_strand_id
1 'polypeptide(L)'
;MFKRTSTNAIPATIAVLLILAVVGSSTQVVASPVLQQPTRFLSPPFYGTTTVTSVFDHELPLISTQNNPDPDGNPWTMHYDGTRDGPGARSSYDQHRGIDYALRYELVRAAAPGTVAQAGWASTDHRASYGLHVRIDHADGFRTIYGHMSVLRVQTGDPIPVNADEFQRIIGRSGNTGWCQGVEGTGPNGRCTDNDPPTCGAHLHFQVEHNGRVVNPYGWIGNFADPWSQRPDGATSVDRWTRYPSITNGDVYPSGAPLTAPPLNENEPGAFIVDDGSADFVESPAGCWTVDTTLGWSGNYRHR
;
A
#
# COMPACT_ATOMS: atom_id res chain seq x y z
N MET A 1 2.51 113.98 4.54
CA MET A 1 3.75 113.40 5.10
C MET A 1 3.34 112.12 5.84
N PHE A 2 3.82 110.97 5.33
CA PHE A 2 3.67 109.59 5.84
C PHE A 2 2.72 109.29 7.01
N LYS A 3 1.69 108.47 6.77
CA LYS A 3 1.59 107.14 7.42
C LYS A 3 0.54 106.26 6.74
N ARG A 4 0.92 104.98 6.63
CA ARG A 4 0.36 103.91 5.80
C ARG A 4 -1.07 103.52 6.18
N THR A 5 -1.79 103.17 5.14
CA THR A 5 -3.19 102.73 5.05
C THR A 5 -3.49 101.43 5.78
N SER A 6 -4.63 101.44 6.47
CA SER A 6 -5.30 100.35 7.17
C SER A 6 -5.91 99.33 6.19
N THR A 7 -5.61 98.05 6.37
CA THR A 7 -6.31 96.94 5.73
C THR A 7 -7.26 96.29 6.72
N ASN A 8 -8.55 96.25 6.36
CA ASN A 8 -9.63 95.62 7.10
C ASN A 8 -9.49 94.10 7.10
N ALA A 9 -9.69 93.51 8.28
CA ALA A 9 -9.73 92.07 8.50
C ALA A 9 -11.08 91.48 8.09
N ILE A 10 -11.04 90.36 7.37
CA ILE A 10 -12.18 89.46 7.12
C ILE A 10 -11.94 88.22 8.00
N PRO A 11 -12.88 87.81 8.87
CA PRO A 11 -12.72 86.60 9.65
C PRO A 11 -12.94 85.36 8.76
N ALA A 12 -11.91 84.52 8.62
CA ALA A 12 -12.02 83.21 7.99
C ALA A 12 -12.52 82.19 9.03
N THR A 13 -13.72 81.66 8.78
CA THR A 13 -14.36 80.61 9.56
C THR A 13 -13.60 79.29 9.38
N ILE A 14 -13.09 78.72 10.48
CA ILE A 14 -12.48 77.39 10.52
C ILE A 14 -13.62 76.35 10.46
N ALA A 15 -13.73 75.63 9.35
CA ALA A 15 -14.59 74.46 9.24
C ALA A 15 -13.88 73.26 9.88
N VAL A 16 -14.44 72.75 10.98
CA VAL A 16 -14.03 71.48 11.60
C VAL A 16 -14.59 70.34 10.74
N LEU A 17 -13.72 69.67 9.99
CA LEU A 17 -14.08 68.47 9.22
C LEU A 17 -14.16 67.28 10.19
N LEU A 18 -15.38 66.89 10.57
CA LEU A 18 -15.63 65.64 11.30
C LEU A 18 -15.40 64.47 10.33
N ILE A 19 -14.29 63.75 10.48
CA ILE A 19 -14.08 62.49 9.76
C ILE A 19 -14.92 61.42 10.47
N LEU A 20 -16.08 61.08 9.88
CA LEU A 20 -16.85 59.91 10.28
C LEU A 20 -16.06 58.67 9.81
N ALA A 21 -15.39 57.97 10.73
CA ALA A 21 -14.82 56.66 10.45
C ALA A 21 -15.97 55.65 10.33
N VAL A 22 -16.38 55.34 9.11
CA VAL A 22 -17.23 54.17 8.85
C VAL A 22 -16.34 52.94 9.02
N VAL A 23 -16.45 52.29 10.18
CA VAL A 23 -15.86 50.96 10.39
C VAL A 23 -16.72 49.98 9.61
N GLY A 24 -16.34 49.75 8.35
CA GLY A 24 -16.89 48.66 7.57
C GLY A 24 -16.38 47.34 8.17
N SER A 25 -17.23 46.65 8.92
CA SER A 25 -16.98 45.27 9.32
C SER A 25 -17.03 44.39 8.07
N SER A 26 -15.90 44.26 7.38
CA SER A 26 -15.73 43.22 6.37
C SER A 26 -15.71 41.88 7.12
N THR A 27 -16.85 41.20 7.13
CA THR A 27 -16.87 39.76 7.39
C THR A 27 -16.05 39.11 6.27
N GLN A 28 -14.77 38.89 6.51
CA GLN A 28 -14.02 37.95 5.70
C GLN A 28 -14.70 36.60 5.91
N VAL A 29 -15.43 36.14 4.90
CA VAL A 29 -15.77 34.74 4.78
C VAL A 29 -14.43 34.04 4.57
N VAL A 30 -13.81 33.61 5.67
CA VAL A 30 -12.71 32.67 5.61
C VAL A 30 -13.32 31.45 4.93
N ALA A 31 -12.93 31.20 3.69
CA ALA A 31 -13.30 29.96 3.02
C ALA A 31 -12.91 28.83 3.97
N SER A 32 -13.87 27.97 4.32
CA SER A 32 -13.56 26.71 5.00
C SER A 32 -12.39 26.08 4.25
N PRO A 33 -11.36 25.56 4.95
CA PRO A 33 -10.31 24.84 4.27
C PRO A 33 -11.02 23.78 3.42
N VAL A 34 -10.87 23.87 2.09
CA VAL A 34 -11.19 22.73 1.24
C VAL A 34 -10.36 21.62 1.82
N LEU A 35 -11.00 20.64 2.49
CA LEU A 35 -10.31 19.44 2.89
C LEU A 35 -9.71 18.91 1.60
N GLN A 36 -8.39 19.05 1.47
CA GLN A 36 -7.67 18.56 0.32
C GLN A 36 -8.00 17.08 0.29
N GLN A 37 -8.74 16.66 -0.74
CA GLN A 37 -9.10 15.26 -0.89
C GLN A 37 -7.80 14.48 -0.78
N PRO A 38 -7.72 13.51 0.14
CA PRO A 38 -6.48 12.81 0.40
C PRO A 38 -5.94 12.26 -0.92
N THR A 39 -4.68 12.56 -1.23
CA THR A 39 -4.09 12.23 -2.53
C THR A 39 -4.21 10.73 -2.78
N ARG A 40 -4.95 10.37 -3.82
CA ARG A 40 -5.01 9.01 -4.38
C ARG A 40 -3.82 8.85 -5.30
N PHE A 41 -3.11 7.74 -5.18
CA PHE A 41 -1.88 7.50 -5.95
C PHE A 41 -1.67 6.03 -6.32
N LEU A 42 -2.46 5.11 -5.76
CA LEU A 42 -2.37 3.68 -6.04
C LEU A 42 -3.14 3.32 -7.30
N SER A 43 -2.59 2.37 -8.04
CA SER A 43 -3.18 1.66 -9.18
C SER A 43 -3.07 0.16 -8.94
N PRO A 44 -3.86 -0.69 -9.62
CA PRO A 44 -3.92 -2.12 -9.31
C PRO A 44 -2.54 -2.79 -9.28
N PRO A 45 -2.25 -3.65 -8.28
CA PRO A 45 -0.96 -4.32 -8.16
C PRO A 45 -0.85 -5.58 -9.04
N PHE A 46 -1.86 -5.86 -9.88
CA PHE A 46 -1.93 -7.02 -10.77
C PHE A 46 -2.74 -6.71 -12.04
N TYR A 47 -2.74 -7.68 -12.96
CA TYR A 47 -3.50 -7.65 -14.21
C TYR A 47 -4.72 -8.58 -14.15
N GLY A 48 -5.68 -8.36 -15.05
CA GLY A 48 -6.90 -9.17 -15.12
C GLY A 48 -7.86 -8.91 -13.96
N THR A 49 -8.68 -9.92 -13.67
CA THR A 49 -9.68 -9.91 -12.60
C THR A 49 -9.44 -11.13 -11.71
N THR A 50 -9.45 -10.94 -10.39
CA THR A 50 -9.24 -12.01 -9.41
C THR A 50 -10.27 -11.93 -8.27
N THR A 51 -10.10 -12.72 -7.22
CA THR A 51 -10.96 -12.71 -6.04
C THR A 51 -10.15 -12.27 -4.82
N VAL A 52 -10.74 -11.45 -3.95
CA VAL A 52 -10.15 -11.15 -2.63
C VAL A 52 -10.43 -12.31 -1.67
N THR A 53 -9.39 -12.85 -1.05
CA THR A 53 -9.47 -13.98 -0.11
C THR A 53 -9.37 -13.58 1.35
N SER A 54 -8.66 -12.49 1.64
CA SER A 54 -8.53 -11.94 2.99
C SER A 54 -8.56 -10.41 2.92
N VAL A 55 -9.30 -9.77 3.82
CA VAL A 55 -9.41 -8.32 3.93
C VAL A 55 -8.50 -7.76 5.01
N PHE A 56 -8.24 -6.45 4.99
CA PHE A 56 -7.55 -5.78 6.10
C PHE A 56 -8.47 -5.74 7.32
N ASP A 57 -7.95 -6.13 8.49
CA ASP A 57 -8.70 -6.03 9.73
C ASP A 57 -8.61 -4.63 10.34
N HIS A 58 -9.77 -3.98 10.50
CA HIS A 58 -9.86 -2.66 11.10
C HIS A 58 -9.98 -2.66 12.62
N GLU A 59 -10.09 -3.81 13.29
CA GLU A 59 -10.04 -3.86 14.75
C GLU A 59 -8.60 -3.81 15.22
N LEU A 60 -7.82 -4.82 14.85
CA LEU A 60 -6.45 -4.96 15.26
C LEU A 60 -5.64 -5.78 14.21
N PRO A 61 -5.16 -5.12 13.15
CA PRO A 61 -4.33 -5.72 12.10
C PRO A 61 -2.91 -5.99 12.64
N LEU A 62 -2.79 -6.84 13.65
CA LEU A 62 -1.55 -7.21 14.31
C LEU A 62 -1.36 -8.73 14.35
N ILE A 63 -0.54 -9.26 13.44
CA ILE A 63 -0.06 -10.65 13.47
C ILE A 63 0.17 -11.15 14.91
N SER A 64 -0.59 -12.19 15.28
CA SER A 64 -0.36 -12.96 16.50
C SER A 64 1.06 -13.51 16.55
N THR A 65 1.65 -13.48 17.74
CA THR A 65 2.95 -14.11 18.01
C THR A 65 2.74 -15.23 19.01
N GLN A 66 3.71 -16.15 19.14
CA GLN A 66 3.65 -17.18 20.19
C GLN A 66 3.44 -16.59 21.61
N ASN A 67 3.86 -15.33 21.83
CA ASN A 67 3.72 -14.63 23.10
C ASN A 67 2.48 -13.73 23.18
N ASN A 68 1.71 -13.61 22.09
CA ASN A 68 0.48 -12.84 22.00
C ASN A 68 -0.42 -13.48 20.93
N PRO A 69 -1.09 -14.61 21.27
CA PRO A 69 -1.69 -15.51 20.30
C PRO A 69 -2.92 -14.94 19.60
N ASP A 70 -3.48 -13.85 20.13
CA ASP A 70 -4.60 -13.09 19.58
C ASP A 70 -4.71 -11.81 20.44
N PRO A 71 -4.15 -10.66 20.00
CA PRO A 71 -4.24 -9.43 20.76
C PRO A 71 -5.67 -8.84 20.79
N ASP A 72 -6.57 -9.36 19.97
CA ASP A 72 -7.92 -8.89 19.69
C ASP A 72 -8.91 -9.61 20.63
N GLY A 73 -8.54 -10.82 21.03
CA GLY A 73 -9.27 -11.71 21.92
C GLY A 73 -10.57 -12.24 21.31
N ASN A 74 -10.71 -12.14 19.97
CA ASN A 74 -11.92 -12.51 19.26
C ASN A 74 -11.58 -13.18 17.91
N PRO A 75 -12.45 -14.06 17.38
CA PRO A 75 -12.12 -14.86 16.20
C PRO A 75 -12.55 -14.22 14.87
N TRP A 76 -12.81 -12.91 14.84
CA TRP A 76 -13.56 -12.24 13.77
C TRP A 76 -12.78 -11.07 13.20
N THR A 77 -12.88 -10.85 11.89
CA THR A 77 -12.28 -9.69 11.24
C THR A 77 -13.30 -8.58 11.06
N MET A 78 -12.90 -7.33 11.30
CA MET A 78 -13.71 -6.15 11.04
C MET A 78 -13.34 -5.52 9.70
N HIS A 79 -14.31 -5.56 8.80
CA HIS A 79 -14.19 -5.01 7.47
C HIS A 79 -14.23 -3.48 7.46
N TYR A 80 -13.83 -2.86 6.35
CA TYR A 80 -13.73 -1.40 6.18
C TYR A 80 -15.05 -0.62 6.33
N ASP A 81 -16.18 -1.31 6.24
CA ASP A 81 -17.52 -0.76 6.42
C ASP A 81 -18.12 -1.05 7.81
N GLY A 82 -17.35 -1.67 8.70
CA GLY A 82 -17.77 -2.08 10.03
C GLY A 82 -18.51 -3.41 10.09
N THR A 83 -18.63 -4.13 8.97
CA THR A 83 -19.16 -5.50 8.97
C THR A 83 -18.18 -6.42 9.71
N ARG A 84 -18.70 -7.20 10.65
CA ARG A 84 -17.97 -8.27 11.35
C ARG A 84 -18.43 -9.60 10.81
N ASP A 85 -17.48 -10.39 10.32
CA ASP A 85 -17.71 -11.68 9.66
C ASP A 85 -18.68 -11.66 8.47
N GLY A 86 -18.52 -12.64 7.59
CA GLY A 86 -19.41 -12.81 6.44
C GLY A 86 -18.82 -12.32 5.11
N PRO A 87 -19.64 -12.22 4.06
CA PRO A 87 -19.17 -12.05 2.69
C PRO A 87 -18.31 -10.80 2.46
N GLY A 88 -18.53 -9.72 3.23
CA GLY A 88 -17.72 -8.50 3.20
C GLY A 88 -16.43 -8.61 4.03
N ALA A 89 -16.47 -9.24 5.20
CA ALA A 89 -15.31 -9.34 6.09
C ALA A 89 -14.32 -10.47 5.77
N ARG A 90 -14.58 -11.29 4.74
CA ARG A 90 -13.81 -12.48 4.30
C ARG A 90 -12.38 -12.49 4.83
N SER A 91 -12.07 -13.49 5.63
CA SER A 91 -10.79 -13.60 6.30
C SER A 91 -10.32 -15.04 6.32
N SER A 92 -9.08 -15.27 5.91
CA SER A 92 -8.42 -16.56 6.10
C SER A 92 -7.90 -16.71 7.54
N TYR A 93 -7.67 -15.58 8.23
CA TYR A 93 -7.28 -15.50 9.64
C TYR A 93 -7.44 -14.05 10.16
N ASP A 94 -7.79 -13.92 11.43
CA ASP A 94 -7.90 -12.65 12.13
C ASP A 94 -6.57 -11.84 12.15
N GLN A 95 -6.61 -10.53 12.35
CA GLN A 95 -5.45 -9.61 12.42
C GLN A 95 -4.70 -9.36 11.10
N HIS A 96 -5.39 -9.49 9.98
CA HIS A 96 -4.77 -9.38 8.67
C HIS A 96 -4.34 -7.94 8.33
N ARG A 97 -3.03 -7.74 8.09
CA ARG A 97 -2.41 -6.41 7.88
C ARG A 97 -2.44 -5.90 6.45
N GLY A 98 -3.14 -6.58 5.57
CA GLY A 98 -3.12 -6.33 4.15
C GLY A 98 -4.38 -6.82 3.46
N ILE A 99 -4.26 -7.10 2.18
CA ILE A 99 -5.33 -7.61 1.34
C ILE A 99 -4.75 -8.74 0.51
N ASP A 100 -5.40 -9.90 0.55
CA ASP A 100 -4.97 -11.06 -0.20
C ASP A 100 -5.78 -11.21 -1.47
N TYR A 101 -5.09 -11.27 -2.60
CA TYR A 101 -5.68 -11.51 -3.91
C TYR A 101 -5.28 -12.91 -4.39
N ALA A 102 -6.26 -13.69 -4.88
CA ALA A 102 -6.08 -15.06 -5.35
C ALA A 102 -5.30 -15.16 -6.67
N LEU A 103 -4.05 -14.68 -6.67
CA LEU A 103 -3.13 -14.70 -7.81
C LEU A 103 -2.20 -15.91 -7.72
N ARG A 104 -2.24 -16.78 -8.72
CA ARG A 104 -1.45 -18.03 -8.74
C ARG A 104 -0.33 -17.95 -9.75
N TYR A 105 0.85 -17.53 -9.30
CA TYR A 105 2.01 -17.31 -10.18
C TYR A 105 1.71 -16.29 -11.30
N GLU A 106 0.95 -15.25 -10.99
CA GLU A 106 0.57 -14.22 -11.96
C GLU A 106 1.46 -12.99 -11.82
N LEU A 107 1.52 -12.17 -12.87
CA LEU A 107 2.33 -10.95 -12.88
C LEU A 107 1.86 -9.97 -11.81
N VAL A 108 2.83 -9.47 -11.04
CA VAL A 108 2.63 -8.43 -10.02
C VAL A 108 3.35 -7.18 -10.46
N ARG A 109 2.70 -6.03 -10.26
CA ARG A 109 3.23 -4.71 -10.59
C ARG A 109 3.22 -3.76 -9.40
N ALA A 110 4.14 -2.81 -9.41
CA ALA A 110 4.14 -1.69 -8.48
C ALA A 110 2.84 -0.88 -8.62
N ALA A 111 2.18 -0.67 -7.49
CA ALA A 111 0.92 0.04 -7.40
C ALA A 111 1.11 1.55 -7.60
N ALA A 112 2.31 2.05 -7.29
CA ALA A 112 2.68 3.45 -7.41
C ALA A 112 4.18 3.64 -7.73
N PRO A 113 4.56 4.81 -8.27
CA PRO A 113 5.97 5.19 -8.41
C PRO A 113 6.69 5.27 -7.07
N GLY A 114 7.98 4.98 -7.05
CA GLY A 114 8.75 4.92 -5.81
C GLY A 114 10.16 4.39 -6.01
N THR A 115 10.78 3.94 -4.92
CA THR A 115 12.08 3.25 -4.91
C THR A 115 11.94 1.93 -4.17
N VAL A 116 12.50 0.86 -4.73
CA VAL A 116 12.50 -0.46 -4.08
C VAL A 116 13.39 -0.40 -2.85
N ALA A 117 12.77 -0.38 -1.67
CA ALA A 117 13.45 -0.32 -0.38
C ALA A 117 14.00 -1.68 0.04
N GLN A 118 13.34 -2.76 -0.39
CA GLN A 118 13.77 -4.13 -0.14
C GLN A 118 13.22 -5.05 -1.23
N ALA A 119 14.04 -5.96 -1.74
CA ALA A 119 13.64 -7.06 -2.60
C ALA A 119 14.41 -8.31 -2.16
N GLY A 120 13.70 -9.34 -1.70
CA GLY A 120 14.32 -10.58 -1.21
C GLY A 120 13.49 -11.33 -0.18
N TRP A 121 14.11 -12.31 0.46
CA TRP A 121 13.49 -13.12 1.51
C TRP A 121 13.26 -12.32 2.80
N ALA A 122 12.06 -12.41 3.37
CA ALA A 122 11.70 -11.73 4.63
C ALA A 122 12.39 -12.32 5.87
N SER A 123 12.79 -13.59 5.80
CA SER A 123 13.43 -14.36 6.86
C SER A 123 14.33 -15.44 6.26
N THR A 124 15.24 -16.00 7.06
CA THR A 124 15.99 -17.21 6.70
C THR A 124 15.11 -18.46 6.64
N ASP A 125 13.96 -18.46 7.32
CA ASP A 125 12.90 -19.45 7.07
C ASP A 125 12.04 -18.96 5.90
N HIS A 126 12.26 -19.54 4.72
CA HIS A 126 11.56 -19.19 3.49
C HIS A 126 10.06 -19.51 3.50
N ARG A 127 9.57 -20.25 4.51
CA ARG A 127 8.16 -20.54 4.73
C ARG A 127 7.54 -19.65 5.80
N ALA A 128 8.22 -18.63 6.29
CA ALA A 128 7.72 -17.72 7.32
C ALA A 128 7.45 -16.30 6.79
N SER A 129 6.63 -15.53 7.51
CA SER A 129 6.33 -14.12 7.20
C SER A 129 5.89 -13.93 5.74
N TYR A 130 6.30 -12.84 5.09
CA TYR A 130 5.96 -12.54 3.69
C TYR A 130 6.65 -13.44 2.66
N GLY A 131 7.56 -14.34 3.07
CA GLY A 131 8.37 -15.11 2.12
C GLY A 131 9.26 -14.21 1.27
N LEU A 132 9.33 -14.51 -0.03
CA LEU A 132 9.96 -13.64 -1.01
C LEU A 132 9.04 -12.44 -1.23
N HIS A 133 9.58 -11.23 -1.10
CA HIS A 133 8.77 -10.02 -1.11
C HIS A 133 9.50 -8.80 -1.69
N VAL A 134 8.70 -7.79 -2.03
CA VAL A 134 9.17 -6.46 -2.42
C VAL A 134 8.54 -5.42 -1.51
N ARG A 135 9.35 -4.46 -1.03
CA ARG A 135 8.92 -3.23 -0.38
C ARG A 135 9.27 -2.04 -1.26
N ILE A 136 8.32 -1.15 -1.49
CA ILE A 136 8.54 0.06 -2.29
C ILE A 136 8.18 1.28 -1.44
N ASP A 137 9.14 2.18 -1.29
CA ASP A 137 8.95 3.48 -0.65
C ASP A 137 8.43 4.49 -1.66
N HIS A 138 7.39 5.22 -1.28
CA HIS A 138 6.71 6.22 -2.09
C HIS A 138 6.85 7.61 -1.46
N ALA A 139 6.32 8.62 -2.16
CA ALA A 139 6.19 9.96 -1.61
C ALA A 139 5.29 9.97 -0.34
N ASP A 140 5.39 11.05 0.43
CA ASP A 140 4.53 11.32 1.59
C ASP A 140 4.55 10.23 2.69
N GLY A 141 5.65 9.48 2.80
CA GLY A 141 5.84 8.48 3.85
C GLY A 141 5.02 7.20 3.64
N PHE A 142 4.50 6.98 2.43
CA PHE A 142 3.83 5.73 2.07
C PHE A 142 4.82 4.64 1.69
N ARG A 143 4.44 3.40 1.98
CA ARG A 143 5.13 2.19 1.52
C ARG A 143 4.12 1.14 1.10
N THR A 144 4.43 0.41 0.03
CA THR A 144 3.70 -0.81 -0.34
C THR A 144 4.56 -2.04 -0.13
N ILE A 145 3.92 -3.14 0.25
CA ILE A 145 4.55 -4.46 0.39
C ILE A 145 3.80 -5.47 -0.47
N TYR A 146 4.56 -6.29 -1.19
CA TYR A 146 4.11 -7.37 -2.07
C TYR A 146 4.71 -8.68 -1.55
N GLY A 147 3.90 -9.47 -0.86
CA GLY A 147 4.33 -10.72 -0.24
C GLY A 147 3.99 -11.97 -1.07
N HIS A 148 4.53 -13.10 -0.61
CA HIS A 148 4.32 -14.44 -1.14
C HIS A 148 4.72 -14.58 -2.61
N MET A 149 5.73 -13.82 -3.04
CA MET A 149 6.19 -13.82 -4.43
C MET A 149 6.89 -15.15 -4.76
N SER A 150 6.86 -15.56 -6.03
CA SER A 150 7.69 -16.68 -6.52
C SER A 150 8.96 -16.21 -7.20
N VAL A 151 8.91 -15.00 -7.79
CA VAL A 151 9.98 -14.44 -8.61
C VAL A 151 9.96 -12.93 -8.45
N LEU A 152 11.14 -12.30 -8.32
CA LEU A 152 11.29 -10.85 -8.31
C LEU A 152 11.93 -10.35 -9.60
N ARG A 153 11.48 -9.20 -10.11
CA ARG A 153 12.02 -8.51 -11.30
C ARG A 153 12.79 -7.23 -11.00
N VAL A 154 12.96 -6.96 -9.72
CA VAL A 154 13.62 -5.77 -9.20
C VAL A 154 14.56 -6.16 -8.07
N GLN A 155 15.55 -5.31 -7.83
CA GLN A 155 16.48 -5.39 -6.71
C GLN A 155 16.34 -4.16 -5.82
N THR A 156 16.91 -4.25 -4.62
CA THR A 156 16.95 -3.12 -3.68
C THR A 156 17.67 -1.93 -4.32
N GLY A 157 17.05 -0.75 -4.27
CA GLY A 157 17.54 0.48 -4.87
C GLY A 157 16.99 0.80 -6.25
N ASP A 158 16.31 -0.15 -6.91
CA ASP A 158 15.72 0.11 -8.23
C ASP A 158 14.62 1.20 -8.16
N PRO A 159 14.63 2.18 -9.08
CA PRO A 159 13.56 3.15 -9.16
C PRO A 159 12.35 2.58 -9.91
N ILE A 160 11.14 2.98 -9.49
CA ILE A 160 9.90 2.86 -10.24
C ILE A 160 9.46 4.27 -10.67
N PRO A 161 9.85 4.74 -11.87
CA PRO A 161 9.57 6.11 -12.31
C PRO A 161 8.08 6.44 -12.40
N VAL A 162 7.73 7.73 -12.25
CA VAL A 162 6.35 8.22 -12.42
C VAL A 162 5.80 7.90 -13.82
N ASN A 163 6.68 8.01 -14.82
CA ASN A 163 6.42 7.71 -16.22
C ASN A 163 6.81 6.28 -16.62
N ALA A 164 6.99 5.36 -15.66
CA ALA A 164 7.28 3.96 -15.95
C ALA A 164 6.19 3.36 -16.84
N ASP A 165 6.62 2.70 -17.91
CA ASP A 165 5.73 1.86 -18.71
C ASP A 165 5.33 0.59 -17.93
N GLU A 166 4.45 -0.23 -18.51
CA GLU A 166 3.98 -1.44 -17.82
C GLU A 166 5.10 -2.47 -17.62
N PHE A 167 6.11 -2.53 -18.50
CA PHE A 167 7.24 -3.44 -18.33
C PHE A 167 8.07 -3.07 -17.09
N GLN A 168 8.36 -1.79 -16.92
CA GLN A 168 9.12 -1.23 -15.80
C GLN A 168 8.35 -1.28 -14.48
N ARG A 169 7.02 -1.34 -14.51
CA ARG A 169 6.20 -1.49 -13.32
C ARG A 169 6.11 -2.92 -12.82
N ILE A 170 6.39 -3.92 -13.65
CA ILE A 170 6.30 -5.32 -13.23
C ILE A 170 7.48 -5.67 -12.34
N ILE A 171 7.16 -6.00 -11.10
CA ILE A 171 8.14 -6.26 -10.02
C ILE A 171 8.33 -7.75 -9.75
N GLY A 172 7.58 -8.63 -10.41
CA GLY A 172 7.71 -10.07 -10.22
C GLY A 172 6.45 -10.86 -10.52
N ARG A 173 6.34 -12.03 -9.89
CA ARG A 173 5.16 -12.90 -9.92
C ARG A 173 4.75 -13.30 -8.51
N SER A 174 3.45 -13.42 -8.28
CA SER A 174 2.90 -14.00 -7.05
C SER A 174 3.31 -15.46 -6.92
N GLY A 175 2.99 -16.11 -5.81
CA GLY A 175 3.44 -17.46 -5.52
C GLY A 175 2.90 -17.95 -4.19
N ASN A 176 3.64 -18.85 -3.54
CA ASN A 176 3.27 -19.44 -2.26
C ASN A 176 4.43 -19.46 -1.25
N THR A 177 5.44 -18.61 -1.42
CA THR A 177 6.55 -18.51 -0.46
C THR A 177 6.09 -17.86 0.84
N GLY A 178 6.81 -18.06 1.94
CA GLY A 178 6.44 -17.49 3.23
C GLY A 178 5.34 -18.27 3.94
N TRP A 179 4.68 -17.60 4.89
CA TRP A 179 3.60 -18.20 5.66
C TRP A 179 2.30 -18.16 4.88
N CYS A 180 2.09 -19.19 4.06
CA CYS A 180 0.85 -19.42 3.33
C CYS A 180 0.08 -20.59 3.96
N GLN A 181 -1.25 -20.53 3.95
CA GLN A 181 -2.13 -21.63 4.35
C GLN A 181 -3.06 -21.99 3.20
N GLY A 182 -3.43 -23.26 3.13
CA GLY A 182 -4.38 -23.74 2.14
C GLY A 182 -4.93 -25.11 2.51
N VAL A 183 -6.04 -25.50 1.89
CA VAL A 183 -6.64 -26.84 2.09
C VAL A 183 -5.70 -27.98 1.69
N GLU A 184 -4.70 -27.68 0.87
CA GLU A 184 -3.66 -28.60 0.42
C GLU A 184 -2.45 -28.65 1.38
N GLY A 185 -2.42 -27.81 2.42
CA GLY A 185 -1.27 -27.65 3.29
C GLY A 185 -1.11 -28.79 4.28
N THR A 186 0.05 -29.45 4.26
CA THR A 186 0.35 -30.59 5.14
C THR A 186 1.16 -30.21 6.38
N GLY A 187 1.58 -28.94 6.50
CA GLY A 187 2.28 -28.42 7.66
C GLY A 187 1.38 -28.15 8.86
N PRO A 188 1.97 -27.81 10.03
CA PRO A 188 1.21 -27.45 11.22
C PRO A 188 0.21 -26.32 10.93
N ASN A 189 -1.01 -26.46 11.45
CA ASN A 189 -2.12 -25.52 11.22
C ASN A 189 -2.46 -25.29 9.73
N GLY A 190 -2.26 -26.30 8.87
CA GLY A 190 -2.56 -26.19 7.43
C GLY A 190 -1.60 -25.28 6.67
N ARG A 191 -0.42 -25.00 7.23
CA ARG A 191 0.65 -24.25 6.56
C ARG A 191 1.16 -25.03 5.37
N CYS A 192 1.32 -24.36 4.23
CA CYS A 192 1.90 -24.94 3.03
C CYS A 192 3.41 -25.16 3.23
N THR A 193 3.89 -26.31 2.77
CA THR A 193 5.29 -26.76 2.86
C THR A 193 5.86 -27.01 1.46
N ASP A 194 7.16 -27.32 1.39
CA ASP A 194 7.83 -27.67 0.13
C ASP A 194 7.29 -28.97 -0.50
N ASN A 195 6.59 -29.81 0.29
CA ASN A 195 6.00 -31.05 -0.19
C ASN A 195 4.57 -30.90 -0.73
N ASP A 196 3.99 -29.70 -0.63
CA ASP A 196 2.63 -29.44 -1.08
C ASP A 196 2.61 -28.95 -2.54
N PRO A 197 1.48 -29.06 -3.24
CA PRO A 197 1.37 -28.51 -4.59
C PRO A 197 1.76 -27.03 -4.64
N PRO A 198 2.35 -26.55 -5.75
CA PRO A 198 2.70 -25.14 -5.89
C PRO A 198 1.49 -24.21 -5.76
N THR A 199 0.27 -24.73 -5.97
CA THR A 199 -0.99 -24.00 -5.77
C THR A 199 -1.41 -23.82 -4.32
N CYS A 200 -0.81 -24.58 -3.38
CA CYS A 200 -1.16 -24.51 -1.97
C CYS A 200 -0.98 -23.09 -1.46
N GLY A 201 -2.09 -22.48 -1.03
CA GLY A 201 -2.10 -21.13 -0.46
C GLY A 201 -1.49 -20.07 -1.38
N ALA A 202 -1.42 -20.29 -2.70
CA ALA A 202 -0.80 -19.33 -3.60
C ALA A 202 -1.68 -18.07 -3.77
N HIS A 203 -1.13 -16.90 -3.43
CA HIS A 203 -1.81 -15.61 -3.48
C HIS A 203 -0.79 -14.46 -3.54
N LEU A 204 -1.29 -13.23 -3.68
CA LEU A 204 -0.53 -12.01 -3.42
C LEU A 204 -1.05 -11.38 -2.13
N HIS A 205 -0.16 -11.22 -1.14
CA HIS A 205 -0.39 -10.32 -0.01
C HIS A 205 0.00 -8.90 -0.41
N PHE A 206 -0.96 -7.98 -0.39
CA PHE A 206 -0.73 -6.56 -0.66
C PHE A 206 -0.98 -5.73 0.60
N GLN A 207 0.03 -5.02 1.07
CA GLN A 207 -0.07 -4.16 2.26
C GLN A 207 0.38 -2.74 1.96
N VAL A 208 -0.26 -1.79 2.65
CA VAL A 208 0.07 -0.38 2.60
C VAL A 208 0.40 0.13 4.00
N GLU A 209 1.49 0.87 4.11
CA GLU A 209 1.91 1.57 5.31
C GLU A 209 1.96 3.08 5.04
N HIS A 210 1.66 3.89 6.06
CA HIS A 210 1.84 5.34 6.06
C HIS A 210 2.53 5.75 7.36
N ASN A 211 3.73 6.34 7.26
CA ASN A 211 4.56 6.72 8.41
C ASN A 211 4.79 5.55 9.40
N GLY A 212 5.04 4.36 8.85
CA GLY A 212 5.32 3.14 9.62
C GLY A 212 4.09 2.44 10.24
N ARG A 213 2.87 2.92 9.94
CA ARG A 213 1.62 2.31 10.41
C ARG A 213 0.87 1.67 9.25
N VAL A 214 0.36 0.47 9.45
CA VAL A 214 -0.46 -0.22 8.43
C VAL A 214 -1.80 0.49 8.25
N VAL A 215 -2.28 0.57 7.01
CA VAL A 215 -3.55 1.23 6.65
C VAL A 215 -4.25 0.45 5.56
N ASN A 216 -5.59 0.48 5.57
CA ASN A 216 -6.37 -0.06 4.46
C ASN A 216 -6.41 0.96 3.29
N PRO A 217 -5.94 0.60 2.08
CA PRO A 217 -5.97 1.49 0.92
C PRO A 217 -7.38 1.76 0.36
N TYR A 218 -8.41 1.02 0.76
CA TYR A 218 -9.81 1.31 0.45
C TYR A 218 -10.45 2.32 1.42
N GLY A 219 -9.76 2.64 2.51
CA GLY A 219 -10.21 3.56 3.54
C GLY A 219 -11.25 2.96 4.48
N TRP A 220 -11.60 3.69 5.54
CA TRP A 220 -12.70 3.32 6.43
C TRP A 220 -13.98 4.08 6.03
N ILE A 221 -15.09 3.36 5.90
CA ILE A 221 -16.41 3.91 5.54
C ILE A 221 -17.51 3.57 6.55
N GLY A 222 -17.18 2.87 7.64
CA GLY A 222 -18.13 2.58 8.71
C GLY A 222 -18.72 3.86 9.32
N ASN A 223 -19.91 3.75 9.91
CA ASN A 223 -20.63 4.89 10.49
C ASN A 223 -20.13 5.33 11.89
N PHE A 224 -19.03 4.75 12.36
CA PHE A 224 -18.31 5.13 13.58
C PHE A 224 -16.84 5.40 13.24
N ALA A 225 -16.05 5.86 14.21
CA ALA A 225 -14.62 6.09 13.99
C ALA A 225 -13.89 4.77 13.68
N ASP A 226 -12.95 4.79 12.74
CA ASP A 226 -12.10 3.65 12.38
C ASP A 226 -11.45 3.07 13.67
N PRO A 227 -11.78 1.85 14.11
CA PRO A 227 -11.29 1.31 15.38
C PRO A 227 -9.77 1.24 15.43
N TRP A 228 -9.14 0.90 14.30
CA TRP A 228 -7.69 0.91 14.18
C TRP A 228 -7.12 2.31 14.45
N SER A 229 -7.77 3.37 13.99
CA SER A 229 -7.34 4.75 14.27
C SER A 229 -7.44 5.15 15.74
N GLN A 230 -8.24 4.45 16.54
CA GLN A 230 -8.39 4.71 17.98
C GLN A 230 -7.24 4.11 18.80
N ARG A 231 -6.45 3.22 18.20
CA ARG A 231 -5.28 2.65 18.87
C ARG A 231 -4.08 3.61 18.87
N PRO A 232 -3.24 3.60 19.92
CA PRO A 232 -2.04 4.45 19.98
C PRO A 232 -1.08 4.28 18.80
N ASP A 233 -0.98 3.05 18.29
CA ASP A 233 -0.12 2.64 17.17
C ASP A 233 -0.83 2.61 15.82
N GLY A 234 -2.14 2.84 15.77
CA GLY A 234 -2.92 2.74 14.55
C GLY A 234 -3.05 4.04 13.76
N ALA A 235 -3.67 3.96 12.59
CA ALA A 235 -3.81 5.08 11.66
C ALA A 235 -5.17 5.07 10.98
N THR A 236 -5.70 6.26 10.68
CA THR A 236 -6.93 6.39 9.89
C THR A 236 -6.70 5.88 8.48
N SER A 237 -7.49 4.90 8.08
CA SER A 237 -7.50 4.38 6.72
C SER A 237 -8.27 5.32 5.80
N VAL A 238 -7.72 5.57 4.62
CA VAL A 238 -8.29 6.50 3.64
C VAL A 238 -8.15 5.91 2.24
N ASP A 239 -9.16 6.08 1.38
CA ASP A 239 -9.12 5.60 0.00
C ASP A 239 -7.96 6.22 -0.79
N ARG A 240 -7.04 5.36 -1.28
CA ARG A 240 -5.83 5.74 -2.02
C ARG A 240 -5.85 5.33 -3.49
N TRP A 241 -6.91 4.69 -3.97
CA TRP A 241 -6.96 4.16 -5.33
C TRP A 241 -7.35 5.24 -6.34
N THR A 242 -6.43 5.56 -7.26
CA THR A 242 -6.77 6.29 -8.50
C THR A 242 -7.55 5.41 -9.46
N ARG A 243 -7.29 4.09 -9.39
CA ARG A 243 -8.02 3.03 -10.08
C ARG A 243 -8.10 1.82 -9.16
N TYR A 244 -9.31 1.33 -8.92
CA TYR A 244 -9.50 0.13 -8.10
C TYR A 244 -9.00 -1.14 -8.82
N PRO A 245 -8.45 -2.11 -8.09
CA PRO A 245 -8.25 -3.48 -8.57
C PRO A 245 -9.55 -4.08 -9.09
N SER A 246 -9.45 -4.92 -10.13
CA SER A 246 -10.60 -5.64 -10.67
C SER A 246 -10.79 -6.95 -9.90
N ILE A 247 -11.92 -7.05 -9.22
CA ILE A 247 -12.28 -8.22 -8.40
C ILE A 247 -13.65 -8.78 -8.78
N THR A 248 -13.82 -10.09 -8.65
CA THR A 248 -15.08 -10.81 -8.91
C THR A 248 -16.12 -10.60 -7.81
N ASN A 249 -15.65 -10.30 -6.60
CA ASN A 249 -16.44 -10.26 -5.38
C ASN A 249 -16.58 -8.83 -4.85
N GLY A 250 -17.36 -8.03 -5.57
CA GLY A 250 -17.58 -6.59 -5.29
C GLY A 250 -18.34 -6.27 -4.01
N ASP A 251 -18.76 -7.28 -3.25
CA ASP A 251 -19.28 -7.16 -1.89
C ASP A 251 -18.18 -6.95 -0.83
N VAL A 252 -16.92 -7.27 -1.16
CA VAL A 252 -15.75 -6.97 -0.31
C VAL A 252 -15.26 -5.55 -0.54
N TYR A 253 -14.80 -5.23 -1.75
CA TYR A 253 -14.29 -3.89 -2.02
C TYR A 253 -14.87 -3.35 -3.33
N PRO A 254 -14.84 -2.01 -3.53
CA PRO A 254 -15.07 -1.43 -4.84
C PRO A 254 -14.17 -2.09 -5.89
N SER A 255 -14.79 -2.59 -6.97
CA SER A 255 -14.11 -3.25 -8.08
C SER A 255 -13.93 -2.28 -9.25
N GLY A 256 -12.75 -2.32 -9.89
CA GLY A 256 -12.44 -1.53 -11.08
C GLY A 256 -12.42 -2.34 -12.37
N ALA A 257 -12.08 -1.70 -13.49
CA ALA A 257 -11.86 -2.39 -14.75
C ALA A 257 -10.50 -3.14 -14.75
N PRO A 258 -10.41 -4.34 -15.34
CA PRO A 258 -9.17 -5.12 -15.38
C PRO A 258 -8.07 -4.41 -16.18
N LEU A 259 -6.82 -4.56 -15.75
CA LEU A 259 -5.65 -4.18 -16.55
C LEU A 259 -5.30 -5.33 -17.51
N THR A 260 -4.86 -5.01 -18.72
CA THR A 260 -4.34 -5.99 -19.65
C THR A 260 -2.84 -6.18 -19.40
N ALA A 261 -2.42 -7.42 -19.19
CA ALA A 261 -1.01 -7.74 -19.05
C ALA A 261 -0.25 -7.42 -20.34
N PRO A 262 0.93 -6.79 -20.28
CA PRO A 262 1.79 -6.69 -21.46
C PRO A 262 2.23 -8.09 -21.91
N PRO A 263 2.51 -8.29 -23.21
CA PRO A 263 3.02 -9.56 -23.71
C PRO A 263 4.47 -9.76 -23.23
N LEU A 264 4.64 -10.32 -22.03
CA LEU A 264 5.95 -10.74 -21.52
C LEU A 264 6.11 -12.24 -21.67
N ASN A 265 7.28 -12.66 -22.14
CA ASN A 265 7.71 -14.04 -22.06
C ASN A 265 8.74 -14.21 -20.92
N GLU A 266 8.95 -15.45 -20.49
CA GLU A 266 9.88 -15.84 -19.43
C GLU A 266 11.36 -15.61 -19.73
N ASN A 267 11.71 -15.19 -20.96
CA ASN A 267 13.07 -14.88 -21.38
C ASN A 267 13.33 -13.36 -21.50
N GLU A 268 12.36 -12.52 -21.12
CA GLU A 268 12.55 -11.07 -21.15
C GLU A 268 13.62 -10.64 -20.14
N PRO A 269 14.61 -9.81 -20.54
CA PRO A 269 15.68 -9.35 -19.65
C PRO A 269 15.14 -8.67 -18.38
N GLY A 270 15.77 -8.93 -17.23
CA GLY A 270 15.43 -8.32 -15.95
C GLY A 270 16.05 -9.10 -14.79
N ALA A 271 16.00 -8.55 -13.57
CA ALA A 271 16.36 -9.34 -12.41
C ALA A 271 15.41 -10.54 -12.32
N PHE A 272 15.91 -11.69 -11.93
CA PHE A 272 15.12 -12.84 -11.52
C PHE A 272 15.81 -13.36 -10.26
N ILE A 273 15.06 -13.84 -9.28
CA ILE A 273 15.63 -14.48 -8.09
C ILE A 273 14.81 -15.73 -7.83
N VAL A 274 15.41 -16.88 -8.05
CA VAL A 274 14.99 -18.16 -7.47
C VAL A 274 16.23 -18.98 -7.18
N ASP A 275 16.66 -18.97 -5.93
CA ASP A 275 17.40 -20.06 -5.30
C ASP A 275 17.13 -19.96 -3.79
N ASP A 276 16.46 -20.96 -3.24
CA ASP A 276 16.21 -21.11 -1.81
C ASP A 276 17.32 -21.92 -1.10
N GLY A 277 18.36 -22.32 -1.84
CA GLY A 277 19.48 -23.11 -1.36
C GLY A 277 19.10 -24.55 -1.02
N SER A 278 17.91 -25.01 -1.42
CA SER A 278 17.43 -26.36 -1.15
C SER A 278 17.99 -27.36 -2.17
N ALA A 279 17.97 -28.64 -1.80
CA ALA A 279 18.47 -29.71 -2.67
C ALA A 279 17.54 -30.04 -3.85
N ASP A 280 16.30 -29.53 -3.83
CA ASP A 280 15.28 -29.71 -4.86
C ASP A 280 15.25 -28.59 -5.92
N PHE A 281 16.14 -27.59 -5.81
CA PHE A 281 16.33 -26.61 -6.88
C PHE A 281 16.91 -27.28 -8.15
N VAL A 282 16.12 -27.30 -9.22
CA VAL A 282 16.53 -27.82 -10.54
C VAL A 282 16.56 -26.68 -11.55
N GLU A 283 17.77 -26.32 -12.01
CA GLU A 283 17.95 -25.40 -13.13
C GLU A 283 17.46 -26.04 -14.44
N SER A 284 16.55 -25.37 -15.15
CA SER A 284 16.07 -25.82 -16.46
C SER A 284 16.03 -24.65 -17.47
N PRO A 285 16.93 -24.62 -18.49
CA PRO A 285 18.02 -25.58 -18.73
C PRO A 285 19.17 -25.41 -17.70
N ALA A 286 19.91 -26.48 -17.43
CA ALA A 286 21.04 -26.43 -16.49
C ALA A 286 22.10 -25.41 -16.94
N GLY A 287 22.63 -24.61 -16.01
CA GLY A 287 23.67 -23.62 -16.24
C GLY A 287 23.18 -22.30 -16.86
N CYS A 288 21.87 -22.02 -16.85
CA CYS A 288 21.32 -20.76 -17.39
C CYS A 288 21.24 -19.62 -16.38
N TRP A 289 21.69 -19.84 -15.14
CA TRP A 289 21.65 -18.86 -14.06
C TRP A 289 23.06 -18.42 -13.65
N THR A 290 23.22 -17.13 -13.33
CA THR A 290 24.44 -16.56 -12.78
C THR A 290 24.22 -16.25 -11.30
N VAL A 291 25.14 -16.68 -10.43
CA VAL A 291 25.12 -16.37 -9.00
C VAL A 291 25.45 -14.89 -8.80
N ASP A 292 24.60 -14.17 -8.09
CA ASP A 292 24.88 -12.81 -7.63
C ASP A 292 25.58 -12.85 -6.26
N THR A 293 26.76 -12.22 -6.19
CA THR A 293 27.65 -12.20 -5.02
C THR A 293 27.72 -10.82 -4.36
N THR A 294 26.78 -9.93 -4.67
CA THR A 294 26.72 -8.59 -4.07
C THR A 294 26.62 -8.63 -2.53
N LEU A 295 27.44 -7.78 -1.89
CA LEU A 295 27.62 -7.71 -0.44
C LEU A 295 26.33 -7.24 0.25
N GLY A 296 25.70 -8.11 1.04
CA GLY A 296 24.55 -7.77 1.88
C GLY A 296 23.62 -8.94 2.17
N TRP A 297 23.56 -9.94 1.28
CA TRP A 297 22.57 -11.02 1.36
C TRP A 297 23.13 -12.36 0.85
N SER A 298 23.88 -13.05 1.72
CA SER A 298 24.17 -14.50 1.80
C SER A 298 24.23 -15.41 0.56
N GLY A 299 24.59 -14.94 -0.64
CA GLY A 299 24.95 -15.81 -1.78
C GLY A 299 23.83 -16.68 -2.37
N ASN A 300 22.56 -16.41 -2.04
CA ASN A 300 21.38 -17.17 -2.49
C ASN A 300 20.62 -16.50 -3.65
N TYR A 301 21.26 -15.56 -4.36
CA TYR A 301 20.64 -14.86 -5.48
C TYR A 301 21.14 -15.47 -6.78
N ARG A 302 20.22 -15.83 -7.66
CA ARG A 302 20.51 -16.25 -9.03
C ARG A 302 19.73 -15.38 -9.98
N HIS A 303 20.40 -14.78 -10.96
CA HIS A 303 19.79 -14.02 -12.06
C HIS A 303 19.98 -14.74 -13.40
N ARG A 304 19.12 -14.43 -14.37
CA ARG A 304 19.17 -14.93 -15.75
C ARG A 304 19.44 -13.78 -16.70
#